data_AF-A0A9W9NNK0-F1
#
_entry.id   AF-A0A9W9NNK0-F1
#
_cell.length_a   1.000
_cell.length_b   1.000
_cell.length_c   1.000
_cell.angle_alpha   90.00
_cell.angle_beta   90.00
_cell.angle_gamma   90.00
#
_symmetry.space_group_name_H-M   'P 1'
#
loop_
_entity.id
_entity.type
_entity.pdbx_description
1 polymer ?
#
loop_
_entity_poly.entity_id
_entity_poly.type
_entity_poly.pdbx_seq_one_letter_code
_entity_poly.pdbx_strand_id
1 'polypeptide(L)'
;MASGTLLTQRCPRWAGSAQAAAVFDRICVESFVYHASVMMAFDPCLDVLSDPQRRLGLSRYFSDPVHLPSTSGEPEVVNQPILHTSYEFFLLIADTTKLARIPGPLSNAELAIREDLESQLSQFVPGIMTTRNHAEMLYLYALQIMLMKGYPGIDSKEADRTIITHLQGAMNTLLMVDPEQYFASFLLWPLAIFGAVMVLQDEIQVIRDYLTILQEMRAGGQAKWTLKRLEEIWRGRYHLDTAPDHCTRRWIGLQAFLDGNNRD
;
A
#
# COMPACT_ATOMS: atom_id res chain seq x y z
N MET A 1 -9.60 11.23 -12.94
CA MET A 1 -9.41 12.25 -11.88
C MET A 1 -10.67 13.07 -11.58
N ALA A 2 -11.46 13.51 -12.57
CA ALA A 2 -12.70 14.28 -12.30
C ALA A 2 -13.71 13.60 -11.37
N SER A 3 -13.87 12.27 -11.46
CA SER A 3 -14.77 11.49 -10.60
C SER A 3 -14.35 11.44 -9.13
N GLY A 4 -13.05 11.40 -8.82
CA GLY A 4 -12.54 11.46 -7.45
C GLY A 4 -12.79 12.82 -6.80
N THR A 5 -12.53 13.90 -7.55
CA THR A 5 -12.84 15.27 -7.10
C THR A 5 -14.34 15.47 -6.88
N LEU A 6 -15.19 14.93 -7.75
CA LEU A 6 -16.65 14.97 -7.59
C LEU A 6 -17.13 14.20 -6.35
N LEU A 7 -16.53 13.05 -6.03
CA LEU A 7 -16.84 12.30 -4.81
C LEU A 7 -16.42 13.07 -3.56
N THR A 8 -15.25 13.71 -3.57
CA THR A 8 -14.78 14.56 -2.46
C THR A 8 -15.59 15.85 -2.28
N GLN A 9 -16.32 16.29 -3.30
CA GLN A 9 -17.20 17.47 -3.25
C GLN A 9 -18.63 17.13 -2.81
N ARG A 10 -19.01 15.85 -2.79
CA ARG A 10 -20.31 15.43 -2.27
C ARG A 10 -20.26 15.46 -0.75
N CYS A 11 -21.36 15.91 -0.14
CA CYS A 11 -21.60 15.72 1.29
C CYS A 11 -22.46 14.47 1.46
N PRO A 12 -22.22 13.68 2.52
CA PRO A 12 -23.08 12.55 2.84
C PRO A 12 -24.53 13.05 3.01
N ARG A 13 -25.48 12.47 2.28
CA ARG A 13 -26.91 12.77 2.48
C ARG A 13 -27.39 11.98 3.68
N TRP A 14 -27.52 12.60 4.84
CA TRP A 14 -27.86 11.90 6.08
C TRP A 14 -29.26 12.21 6.63
N ALA A 15 -29.89 13.28 6.17
CA ALA A 15 -31.27 13.60 6.55
C ALA A 15 -32.21 13.40 5.35
N GLY A 16 -32.95 12.29 5.34
CA GLY A 16 -34.07 12.05 4.41
C GLY A 16 -33.73 11.33 3.09
N SER A 17 -32.51 10.82 2.88
CA SER A 17 -32.20 9.99 1.70
C SER A 17 -32.49 8.52 1.93
N ALA A 18 -32.95 7.83 0.88
CA ALA A 18 -33.12 6.38 0.90
C ALA A 18 -31.80 5.66 1.27
N GLN A 19 -31.87 4.67 2.16
CA GLN A 19 -30.75 3.86 2.66
C GLN A 19 -29.83 3.32 1.54
N ALA A 20 -30.40 2.99 0.37
CA ALA A 20 -29.66 2.55 -0.81
C ALA A 20 -28.65 3.59 -1.33
N ALA A 21 -28.97 4.89 -1.24
CA ALA A 21 -28.07 5.95 -1.68
C ALA A 21 -26.86 6.09 -0.74
N ALA A 22 -27.07 5.94 0.57
CA ALA A 22 -25.99 5.98 1.56
C ALA A 22 -25.03 4.78 1.40
N VAL A 23 -25.57 3.59 1.16
CA VAL A 23 -24.77 2.37 0.88
C VAL A 23 -23.96 2.53 -0.42
N PHE A 24 -24.58 3.07 -1.47
CA PHE A 24 -23.89 3.32 -2.74
C PHE A 24 -22.75 4.33 -2.58
N ASP A 25 -23.00 5.46 -1.91
CA ASP A 25 -21.98 6.48 -1.65
C ASP A 25 -20.83 5.89 -0.84
N ARG A 26 -21.12 5.03 0.14
CA ARG A 26 -20.13 4.32 0.94
C ARG A 26 -19.23 3.41 0.11
N ILE A 27 -19.81 2.58 -0.76
CA ILE A 27 -19.05 1.71 -1.68
C ILE A 27 -18.15 2.55 -2.60
N CYS A 28 -18.66 3.67 -3.13
CA CYS A 28 -17.88 4.55 -4.00
C CYS A 28 -16.70 5.18 -3.28
N VAL A 29 -16.90 5.67 -2.05
CA VAL A 29 -15.85 6.30 -1.24
C VAL A 29 -14.79 5.27 -0.83
N GLU A 30 -15.19 4.10 -0.35
CA GLU A 30 -14.25 3.03 -0.02
C GLU A 30 -13.43 2.59 -1.24
N SER A 31 -14.08 2.37 -2.38
CA SER A 31 -13.38 2.03 -3.64
C SER A 31 -12.41 3.13 -4.06
N PHE A 32 -12.81 4.40 -3.91
CA PHE A 32 -11.94 5.54 -4.19
C PHE A 32 -10.72 5.57 -3.27
N VAL A 33 -10.91 5.41 -1.95
CA VAL A 33 -9.82 5.40 -0.97
C VAL A 33 -8.83 4.30 -1.30
N TYR A 34 -9.31 3.07 -1.50
CA TYR A 34 -8.47 1.93 -1.87
C TYR A 34 -7.67 2.20 -3.15
N HIS A 35 -8.35 2.58 -4.23
CA HIS A 35 -7.66 2.79 -5.51
C HIS A 35 -6.71 3.98 -5.46
N ALA A 36 -7.08 5.09 -4.81
CA ALA A 36 -6.21 6.24 -4.74
C ALA A 36 -4.97 5.96 -3.88
N SER A 37 -5.08 5.24 -2.75
CA SER A 37 -3.93 4.91 -1.91
C SER A 37 -2.95 3.97 -2.62
N VAL A 38 -3.46 2.96 -3.32
CA VAL A 38 -2.64 1.98 -4.04
C VAL A 38 -2.03 2.59 -5.30
N MET A 39 -2.80 3.36 -6.08
CA MET A 39 -2.31 3.94 -7.32
C MET A 39 -1.21 4.99 -7.13
N MET A 40 -1.08 5.57 -5.94
CA MET A 40 0.01 6.48 -5.61
C MET A 40 1.40 5.82 -5.80
N ALA A 41 1.56 4.52 -5.53
CA ALA A 41 2.86 3.89 -5.76
C ALA A 41 3.19 3.72 -7.26
N PHE A 42 2.18 3.71 -8.11
CA PHE A 42 2.31 3.49 -9.55
C PHE A 42 2.34 4.79 -10.36
N ASP A 43 1.70 5.84 -9.86
CA ASP A 43 1.67 7.17 -10.47
C ASP A 43 1.92 8.25 -9.39
N PRO A 44 3.12 8.89 -9.41
CA PRO A 44 3.45 9.93 -8.44
C PRO A 44 2.60 11.21 -8.58
N CYS A 45 1.86 11.38 -9.67
CA CYS A 45 0.97 12.53 -9.85
C CYS A 45 -0.34 12.39 -9.04
N LEU A 46 -0.63 11.22 -8.48
CA LEU A 46 -1.90 10.91 -7.82
C LEU A 46 -1.91 11.13 -6.30
N ASP A 47 -1.31 12.22 -5.80
CA ASP A 47 -1.21 12.52 -4.36
C ASP A 47 -2.50 13.08 -3.71
N VAL A 48 -3.66 12.64 -4.19
CA VAL A 48 -4.96 13.18 -3.78
C VAL A 48 -5.26 12.89 -2.30
N LEU A 49 -4.79 11.76 -1.77
CA LEU A 49 -5.06 11.36 -0.38
C LEU A 49 -4.05 11.92 0.64
N SER A 50 -2.88 12.39 0.22
CA SER A 50 -1.86 12.90 1.16
C SER A 50 -1.85 14.41 1.34
N ASP A 51 -2.88 15.08 0.82
CA ASP A 51 -3.18 16.47 1.13
C ASP A 51 -4.38 16.50 2.10
N PRO A 52 -4.19 16.90 3.37
CA PRO A 52 -5.27 17.01 4.35
C PRO A 52 -6.45 17.87 3.88
N GLN A 53 -6.19 18.88 3.04
CA GLN A 53 -7.25 19.72 2.47
C GLN A 53 -8.05 18.98 1.40
N ARG A 54 -7.43 18.03 0.68
CA ARG A 54 -8.09 17.18 -0.34
C ARG A 54 -8.76 15.95 0.25
N ARG A 55 -8.45 15.57 1.50
CA ARG A 55 -9.21 14.57 2.27
C ARG A 55 -10.66 15.00 2.54
N LEU A 56 -11.03 16.26 2.26
CA LEU A 56 -12.40 16.82 2.11
C LEU A 56 -13.52 16.06 2.85
N GLY A 57 -13.38 15.91 4.17
CA GLY A 57 -14.43 15.33 5.00
C GLY A 57 -14.65 13.83 4.78
N LEU A 58 -13.66 13.07 4.30
CA LEU A 58 -13.68 11.60 4.26
C LEU A 58 -14.18 11.05 5.58
N SER A 59 -13.63 11.52 6.71
CA SER A 59 -14.05 11.12 8.05
C SER A 59 -15.56 11.16 8.24
N ARG A 60 -16.29 12.12 7.63
CA ARG A 60 -17.75 12.19 7.69
C ARG A 60 -18.37 10.90 7.16
N TYR A 61 -17.92 10.37 6.03
CA TYR A 61 -18.44 9.09 5.50
C TYR A 61 -18.21 7.89 6.43
N PHE A 62 -17.25 7.98 7.37
CA PHE A 62 -16.85 6.92 8.32
C PHE A 62 -17.24 7.23 9.78
N SER A 63 -17.81 8.40 10.08
CA SER A 63 -18.13 8.84 11.45
C SER A 63 -19.53 8.41 11.92
N ASP A 64 -20.36 7.87 11.03
CA ASP A 64 -21.76 7.58 11.36
C ASP A 64 -21.94 6.14 11.86
N PRO A 65 -22.46 5.93 13.09
CA PRO A 65 -22.86 4.62 13.58
C PRO A 65 -24.23 4.20 13.02
N VAL A 66 -24.55 4.53 11.76
CA VAL A 66 -25.74 3.97 11.10
C VAL A 66 -25.41 2.54 10.70
N HIS A 67 -25.47 1.72 11.73
CA HIS A 67 -25.50 0.28 11.74
C HIS A 67 -26.23 -0.26 10.49
N LEU A 68 -25.54 -1.11 9.72
CA LEU A 68 -26.17 -2.37 9.36
C LEU A 68 -26.62 -2.98 10.69
N PRO A 69 -27.93 -3.22 10.92
CA PRO A 69 -28.35 -3.76 12.21
C PRO A 69 -27.74 -5.16 12.35
N SER A 70 -26.69 -5.27 13.15
CA SER A 70 -26.23 -6.55 13.70
C SER A 70 -27.34 -7.01 14.65
N THR A 71 -28.19 -7.90 14.18
CA THR A 71 -29.32 -8.47 14.95
C THR A 71 -28.89 -9.36 16.14
N SER A 72 -27.64 -9.30 16.57
CA SER A 72 -27.11 -10.08 17.68
C SER A 72 -25.93 -9.32 18.26
N GLY A 73 -25.85 -9.24 19.60
CA GLY A 73 -24.83 -8.53 20.38
C GLY A 73 -23.42 -9.11 20.23
N GLU A 74 -22.94 -9.18 19.00
CA GLU A 74 -21.56 -9.47 18.63
C GLU A 74 -20.76 -8.16 18.55
N PRO A 75 -19.45 -8.20 18.86
CA PRO A 75 -18.60 -7.01 18.83
C PRO A 75 -18.67 -6.29 17.47
N GLU A 76 -18.58 -4.96 17.48
CA GLU A 76 -18.58 -4.12 16.27
C GLU A 76 -17.52 -4.59 15.27
N VAL A 77 -17.95 -5.43 14.32
CA VAL A 77 -17.15 -5.79 13.17
C VAL A 77 -17.00 -4.53 12.33
N VAL A 78 -15.77 -4.17 11.98
CA VAL A 78 -15.45 -3.08 11.07
C VAL A 78 -16.23 -3.28 9.76
N ASN A 79 -17.38 -2.60 9.64
CA ASN A 79 -18.31 -2.73 8.52
C ASN A 79 -17.80 -1.90 7.33
N GLN A 80 -16.70 -2.34 6.71
CA GLN A 80 -16.16 -1.76 5.47
C GLN A 80 -16.18 -2.82 4.37
N PRO A 81 -17.26 -2.93 3.59
CA PRO A 81 -17.50 -4.06 2.69
C PRO A 81 -16.51 -4.13 1.53
N ILE A 82 -15.80 -3.05 1.21
CA ILE A 82 -14.77 -3.02 0.16
C ILE A 82 -13.36 -3.05 0.77
N LEU A 83 -13.14 -2.26 1.84
CA LEU A 83 -11.81 -2.14 2.44
C LEU A 83 -11.44 -3.33 3.32
N HIS A 84 -12.44 -4.00 3.91
CA HIS A 84 -12.29 -5.09 4.88
C HIS A 84 -11.42 -4.76 6.13
N THR A 85 -11.00 -3.51 6.26
CA THR A 85 -10.20 -2.95 7.35
C THR A 85 -10.51 -1.46 7.49
N SER A 86 -9.91 -0.76 8.46
CA SER A 86 -10.13 0.68 8.61
C SER A 86 -9.57 1.46 7.41
N TYR A 87 -10.35 2.40 6.86
CA TYR A 87 -9.88 3.37 5.87
C TYR A 87 -8.63 4.15 6.29
N GLU A 88 -8.39 4.31 7.59
CA GLU A 88 -7.18 4.94 8.13
C GLU A 88 -5.92 4.15 7.78
N PHE A 89 -6.01 2.82 7.67
CA PHE A 89 -4.92 1.98 7.19
C PHE A 89 -4.52 2.33 5.74
N PHE A 90 -5.50 2.64 4.89
CA PHE A 90 -5.24 3.07 3.51
C PHE A 90 -4.72 4.51 3.42
N LEU A 91 -5.09 5.38 4.36
CA LEU A 91 -4.47 6.70 4.48
C LEU A 91 -3.00 6.58 4.91
N LEU A 92 -2.70 5.68 5.85
CA LEU A 92 -1.34 5.35 6.26
C LEU A 92 -0.50 4.82 5.08
N ILE A 93 -1.09 3.98 4.21
CA ILE A 93 -0.45 3.54 2.96
C ILE A 93 -0.11 4.73 2.04
N ALA A 94 -1.05 5.64 1.83
CA ALA A 94 -0.85 6.81 0.99
C ALA A 94 0.29 7.71 1.54
N ASP A 95 0.26 8.01 2.84
CA ASP A 95 1.24 8.91 3.46
C ASP A 95 2.64 8.29 3.52
N THR A 96 2.72 7.00 3.84
CA THR A 96 3.98 6.24 3.78
C THR A 96 4.52 6.21 2.36
N THR A 97 3.67 6.03 1.35
CA THR A 97 4.07 6.07 -0.06
C THR A 97 4.67 7.42 -0.43
N LYS A 98 4.00 8.52 -0.06
CA LYS A 98 4.48 9.87 -0.32
C LYS A 98 5.82 10.14 0.35
N LEU A 99 5.96 9.78 1.63
CA LEU A 99 7.22 9.94 2.36
C LEU A 99 8.35 9.13 1.70
N ALA A 100 8.07 7.88 1.31
CA ALA A 100 9.06 7.02 0.67
C ALA A 100 9.50 7.52 -0.71
N ARG A 101 8.74 8.39 -1.39
CA ARG A 101 9.19 8.98 -2.67
C ARG A 101 10.31 10.00 -2.50
N ILE A 102 10.51 10.56 -1.31
CA ILE A 102 11.52 11.60 -1.06
C ILE A 102 12.91 11.01 -1.37
N PRO A 103 13.66 11.61 -2.31
CA PRO A 103 14.97 11.09 -2.68
C PRO A 103 16.01 11.43 -1.60
N GLY A 104 16.81 10.44 -1.21
CA GLY A 104 17.90 10.61 -0.26
C GLY A 104 17.50 10.51 1.22
N PRO A 105 18.36 10.99 2.13
CA PRO A 105 18.10 10.96 3.57
C PRO A 105 16.98 11.92 3.98
N LEU A 106 16.16 11.51 4.94
CA LEU A 106 15.07 12.32 5.48
C LEU A 106 15.60 13.47 6.36
N SER A 107 15.03 14.64 6.21
CA SER A 107 15.20 15.81 7.07
C SER A 107 14.51 15.62 8.43
N ASN A 108 14.84 16.45 9.43
CA ASN A 108 14.24 16.37 10.77
C ASN A 108 12.70 16.46 10.76
N ALA A 109 12.12 17.26 9.85
CA ALA A 109 10.67 17.37 9.73
C ALA A 109 10.05 16.08 9.15
N GLU A 110 10.70 15.48 8.16
CA GLU A 110 10.28 14.21 7.56
C GLU A 110 10.47 13.03 8.52
N LEU A 111 11.50 13.08 9.38
CA LEU A 111 11.71 12.11 10.45
C LEU A 111 10.58 12.15 11.50
N ALA A 112 10.10 13.34 11.86
CA ALA A 112 8.95 13.46 12.76
C ALA A 112 7.67 12.87 12.11
N ILE A 113 7.47 13.08 10.81
CA ILE A 113 6.36 12.46 10.07
C ILE A 113 6.51 10.94 10.06
N ARG A 114 7.71 10.42 9.80
CA ARG A 114 8.01 8.99 9.81
C ARG A 114 7.69 8.35 11.16
N GLU A 115 8.10 8.97 12.26
CA GLU A 115 7.83 8.49 13.62
C GLU A 115 6.33 8.45 13.94
N ASP A 116 5.58 9.47 13.49
CA ASP A 116 4.13 9.49 13.62
C ASP A 116 3.47 8.35 12.82
N LEU A 117 3.91 8.12 11.57
CA LEU A 117 3.43 7.00 10.74
C LEU A 117 3.79 5.64 11.35
N GLU A 118 4.97 5.48 11.94
CA GLU A 118 5.36 4.26 12.66
C GLU A 118 4.48 4.01 13.90
N SER A 119 4.15 5.07 14.64
CA SER A 119 3.25 5.00 15.79
C SER A 119 1.83 4.59 15.36
N GLN A 120 1.31 5.19 14.29
CA GLN A 120 0.04 4.80 13.69
C GLN A 120 0.05 3.33 13.21
N LEU A 121 1.10 2.91 12.49
CA LEU A 121 1.25 1.52 12.03
C LEU A 121 1.23 0.52 13.19
N SER A 122 1.90 0.86 14.29
CA SER A 122 1.98 0.01 15.49
C SER A 122 0.61 -0.25 16.12
N GLN A 123 -0.36 0.64 15.96
CA GLN A 123 -1.73 0.45 16.45
C GLN A 123 -2.49 -0.63 15.67
N PHE A 124 -2.16 -0.85 14.40
CA PHE A 124 -2.80 -1.87 13.55
C PHE A 124 -2.21 -3.27 13.76
N VAL A 125 -0.96 -3.38 14.21
CA VAL A 125 -0.25 -4.66 14.34
C VAL A 125 -1.01 -5.70 15.20
N PRO A 126 -1.52 -5.39 16.40
CA PRO A 126 -2.25 -6.38 17.20
C PRO A 126 -3.50 -6.92 16.50
N GLY A 127 -4.23 -6.06 15.79
CA GLY A 127 -5.41 -6.45 15.02
C GLY A 127 -5.06 -7.43 13.90
N ILE A 128 -4.09 -7.07 13.06
CA ILE A 128 -3.62 -7.89 11.93
C ILE A 128 -3.12 -9.27 12.41
N MET A 129 -2.36 -9.30 13.50
CA MET A 129 -1.83 -10.55 14.06
C MET A 129 -2.94 -11.44 14.63
N THR A 130 -4.01 -10.85 15.17
CA THR A 130 -5.15 -11.58 15.72
C THR A 130 -6.05 -12.15 14.63
N THR A 131 -6.34 -11.37 13.59
CA THR A 131 -7.18 -11.80 12.45
C THR A 131 -6.47 -12.79 11.54
N ARG A 132 -5.13 -12.84 11.57
CA ARG A 132 -4.29 -13.62 10.64
C ARG A 132 -4.63 -13.35 9.18
N ASN A 133 -5.01 -12.11 8.88
CA ASN A 133 -5.31 -11.69 7.52
C ASN A 133 -4.00 -11.61 6.73
N HIS A 134 -3.75 -12.61 5.88
CA HIS A 134 -2.52 -12.71 5.11
C HIS A 134 -2.32 -11.53 4.15
N ALA A 135 -3.38 -10.96 3.59
CA ALA A 135 -3.26 -9.77 2.75
C ALA A 135 -2.77 -8.55 3.56
N GLU A 136 -3.38 -8.28 4.72
CA GLU A 136 -2.94 -7.18 5.60
C GLU A 136 -1.51 -7.36 6.10
N MET A 137 -1.08 -8.60 6.37
CA MET A 137 0.31 -8.90 6.72
C MET A 137 1.29 -8.52 5.59
N LEU A 138 0.94 -8.73 4.32
CA LEU A 138 1.76 -8.29 3.19
C LEU A 138 1.86 -6.76 3.12
N TYR A 139 0.76 -6.05 3.35
CA TYR A 139 0.80 -4.59 3.45
C TYR A 139 1.67 -4.11 4.61
N LEU A 140 1.57 -4.76 5.78
CA LEU A 140 2.39 -4.44 6.95
C LEU A 140 3.89 -4.56 6.64
N TYR A 141 4.33 -5.67 6.04
CA TYR A 141 5.73 -5.85 5.67
C TYR A 141 6.21 -4.80 4.66
N ALA A 142 5.39 -4.48 3.66
CA ALA A 142 5.72 -3.47 2.66
C ALA A 142 5.82 -2.06 3.29
N LEU A 143 4.92 -1.70 4.19
CA LEU A 143 4.96 -0.42 4.93
C LEU A 143 6.22 -0.31 5.81
N GLN A 144 6.57 -1.38 6.53
CA GLN A 144 7.78 -1.42 7.35
C GLN A 144 9.04 -1.20 6.50
N ILE A 145 9.15 -1.89 5.36
CA ILE A 145 10.26 -1.70 4.43
C ILE A 145 10.32 -0.26 3.91
N MET A 146 9.18 0.33 3.57
CA MET A 146 9.13 1.71 3.04
C MET A 146 9.51 2.76 4.09
N LEU A 147 9.07 2.61 5.34
CA LEU A 147 9.38 3.54 6.44
C LEU A 147 10.86 3.51 6.84
N MET A 148 11.60 2.46 6.48
CA MET A 148 13.06 2.41 6.66
C MET A 148 13.82 3.23 5.62
N LYS A 149 13.21 3.56 4.47
CA LYS A 149 13.90 4.25 3.38
C LYS A 149 14.28 5.68 3.80
N GLY A 150 15.56 6.01 3.65
CA GLY A 150 16.08 7.35 3.96
C GLY A 150 16.23 7.65 5.45
N TYR A 151 15.97 6.67 6.33
CA TYR A 151 16.19 6.83 7.77
C TYR A 151 17.69 6.78 8.11
N PRO A 152 18.29 7.85 8.66
CA PRO A 152 19.72 7.88 8.96
C PRO A 152 20.07 7.19 10.29
N GLY A 153 19.09 6.85 11.12
CA GLY A 153 19.31 6.29 12.46
C GLY A 153 19.56 4.78 12.49
N ILE A 154 19.62 4.12 11.32
CA ILE A 154 19.90 2.69 11.19
C ILE A 154 21.14 2.48 10.33
N ASP A 155 22.03 1.59 10.79
CA ASP A 155 23.18 1.17 9.98
C ASP A 155 22.71 0.36 8.76
N SER A 156 23.43 0.49 7.64
CA SER A 156 23.09 -0.18 6.38
C SER A 156 22.98 -1.71 6.53
N LYS A 157 23.83 -2.35 7.35
CA LYS A 157 23.77 -3.80 7.56
C LYS A 157 22.55 -4.21 8.37
N GLU A 158 22.21 -3.42 9.38
CA GLU A 158 21.03 -3.69 10.21
C GLU A 158 19.73 -3.45 9.43
N ALA A 159 19.72 -2.42 8.57
CA ALA A 159 18.64 -2.19 7.64
C ALA A 159 18.48 -3.38 6.67
N ASP A 160 19.57 -3.84 6.04
CA ASP A 160 19.51 -4.98 5.11
C ASP A 160 19.00 -6.26 5.80
N ARG A 161 19.48 -6.56 7.01
CA ARG A 161 19.02 -7.71 7.80
C ARG A 161 17.52 -7.64 8.11
N THR A 162 17.04 -6.46 8.45
CA THR A 162 15.62 -6.23 8.77
C THR A 162 14.75 -6.37 7.52
N ILE A 163 15.18 -5.79 6.38
CA ILE A 163 14.51 -5.95 5.09
C ILE A 163 14.44 -7.43 4.68
N ILE A 164 15.54 -8.17 4.79
CA ILE A 164 15.57 -9.61 4.48
C ILE A 164 14.56 -10.36 5.34
N THR A 165 14.49 -10.04 6.63
CA THR A 165 13.52 -10.66 7.55
C THR A 165 12.08 -10.39 7.11
N HIS A 166 11.76 -9.14 6.74
CA HIS A 166 10.44 -8.78 6.23
C HIS A 166 10.12 -9.44 4.89
N LEU A 167 11.08 -9.51 3.97
CA LEU A 167 10.90 -10.20 2.69
C LEU A 167 10.66 -11.69 2.90
N GLN A 168 11.42 -12.36 3.75
CA GLN A 168 11.21 -13.78 4.08
C GLN A 168 9.84 -14.01 4.71
N GLY A 169 9.40 -13.14 5.63
CA GLY A 169 8.05 -13.14 6.18
C GLY A 169 6.99 -13.02 5.09
N ALA A 170 7.15 -12.05 4.20
CA ALA A 170 6.24 -11.82 3.08
C ALA A 170 6.17 -13.03 2.12
N MET A 171 7.31 -13.67 1.81
CA MET A 171 7.33 -14.86 0.96
C MET A 171 6.55 -16.02 1.59
N ASN A 172 6.75 -16.26 2.89
CA ASN A 172 6.01 -17.28 3.62
C ASN A 172 4.52 -16.97 3.67
N THR A 173 4.15 -15.69 3.83
CA THR A 173 2.74 -15.25 3.78
C THR A 173 2.13 -15.44 2.40
N LEU A 174 2.86 -15.15 1.31
CA LEU A 174 2.36 -15.31 -0.06
C LEU A 174 1.95 -16.76 -0.39
N LEU A 175 2.65 -17.75 0.18
CA LEU A 175 2.29 -19.17 0.03
C LEU A 175 0.94 -19.51 0.68
N MET A 176 0.46 -18.68 1.60
CA MET A 176 -0.79 -18.86 2.33
C MET A 176 -1.94 -18.01 1.76
N VAL A 177 -1.64 -17.09 0.83
CA VAL A 177 -2.64 -16.24 0.18
C VAL A 177 -3.16 -16.95 -1.05
N ASP A 178 -4.44 -17.31 -1.02
CA ASP A 178 -5.18 -17.75 -2.19
C ASP A 178 -5.53 -16.54 -3.07
N PRO A 179 -4.94 -16.39 -4.27
CA PRO A 179 -5.22 -15.26 -5.14
C PRO A 179 -6.64 -15.27 -5.73
N GLU A 180 -7.39 -16.37 -5.61
CA GLU A 180 -8.81 -16.43 -6.02
C GLU A 180 -9.75 -15.84 -4.96
N GLN A 181 -9.34 -15.86 -3.68
CA GLN A 181 -10.15 -15.34 -2.56
C GLN A 181 -10.05 -13.83 -2.40
N TYR A 182 -8.93 -13.24 -2.81
CA TYR A 182 -8.73 -11.79 -2.79
C TYR A 182 -8.90 -11.23 -4.20
N PHE A 183 -9.41 -10.02 -4.32
CA PHE A 183 -9.31 -9.29 -5.59
C PHE A 183 -7.83 -9.16 -5.94
N ALA A 184 -7.38 -9.82 -7.01
CA ALA A 184 -5.97 -9.90 -7.41
C ALA A 184 -5.24 -8.54 -7.44
N SER A 185 -5.95 -7.44 -7.76
CA SER A 185 -5.42 -6.08 -7.73
C SER A 185 -4.98 -5.61 -6.33
N PHE A 186 -5.53 -6.17 -5.25
CA PHE A 186 -5.17 -5.83 -3.85
C PHE A 186 -3.79 -6.32 -3.47
N LEU A 187 -3.23 -7.29 -4.17
CA LEU A 187 -1.88 -7.77 -3.89
C LEU A 187 -0.82 -7.02 -4.69
N LEU A 188 -1.21 -6.25 -5.71
CA LEU A 188 -0.25 -5.60 -6.61
C LEU A 188 0.62 -4.57 -5.90
N TRP A 189 0.07 -3.81 -4.95
CA TRP A 189 0.83 -2.81 -4.21
C TRP A 189 1.98 -3.43 -3.40
N PRO A 190 1.73 -4.36 -2.44
CA PRO A 190 2.82 -4.95 -1.67
C PRO A 190 3.79 -5.75 -2.55
N LEU A 191 3.30 -6.48 -3.56
CA LEU A 191 4.15 -7.22 -4.50
C LEU A 191 5.10 -6.31 -5.29
N ALA A 192 4.63 -5.13 -5.70
CA ALA A 192 5.46 -4.17 -6.41
C ALA A 192 6.57 -3.62 -5.51
N ILE A 193 6.26 -3.31 -4.24
CA ILE A 193 7.26 -2.87 -3.26
C ILE A 193 8.29 -3.97 -3.01
N PHE A 194 7.87 -5.22 -2.79
CA PHE A 194 8.79 -6.33 -2.59
C PHE A 194 9.68 -6.55 -3.82
N GLY A 195 9.09 -6.65 -5.01
CA GLY A 195 9.84 -6.81 -6.25
C GLY A 195 10.83 -5.66 -6.50
N ALA A 196 10.49 -4.43 -6.13
CA ALA A 196 11.38 -3.28 -6.23
C ALA A 196 12.53 -3.32 -5.22
N VAL A 197 12.38 -4.04 -4.11
CA VAL A 197 13.41 -4.15 -3.05
C VAL A 197 14.24 -5.43 -3.19
N MET A 198 13.76 -6.45 -3.89
CA MET A 198 14.49 -7.71 -4.12
C MET A 198 15.72 -7.54 -5.01
N VAL A 199 16.77 -8.30 -4.67
CA VAL A 199 18.08 -8.26 -5.34
C VAL A 199 18.52 -9.65 -5.78
N LEU A 200 18.14 -10.70 -5.03
CA LEU A 200 18.52 -12.07 -5.36
C LEU A 200 17.61 -12.63 -6.45
N GLN A 201 18.18 -13.42 -7.36
CA GLN A 201 17.43 -14.01 -8.49
C GLN A 201 16.29 -14.91 -8.03
N ASP A 202 16.53 -15.70 -6.98
CA ASP A 202 15.53 -16.62 -6.44
C ASP A 202 14.33 -15.84 -5.87
N GLU A 203 14.58 -14.74 -5.15
CA GLU A 203 13.53 -13.85 -4.63
C GLU A 203 12.71 -13.24 -5.79
N ILE A 204 13.41 -12.72 -6.80
CA ILE A 204 12.82 -12.10 -7.99
C ILE A 204 11.92 -13.10 -8.73
N GLN A 205 12.36 -14.35 -8.86
CA GLN A 205 11.62 -15.37 -9.60
C GLN A 205 10.27 -15.66 -8.93
N VAL A 206 10.21 -15.72 -7.60
CA VAL A 206 8.93 -15.99 -6.92
C VAL A 206 7.92 -14.85 -7.13
N ILE A 207 8.35 -13.58 -7.06
CA ILE A 207 7.46 -12.44 -7.35
C ILE A 207 7.03 -12.44 -8.82
N ARG A 208 7.94 -12.78 -9.74
CA ARG A 208 7.63 -12.92 -11.17
C ARG A 208 6.56 -13.98 -11.42
N ASP A 209 6.70 -15.16 -10.82
CA ASP A 209 5.76 -16.26 -10.97
C ASP A 209 4.39 -15.85 -10.42
N TYR A 210 4.35 -15.24 -9.24
CA TYR A 210 3.10 -14.78 -8.64
C TYR A 210 2.41 -13.70 -9.48
N LEU A 211 3.14 -12.71 -10.00
CA LEU A 211 2.57 -11.69 -10.89
C LEU A 211 2.08 -12.26 -12.21
N THR A 212 2.74 -13.30 -12.74
CA THR A 212 2.30 -14.01 -13.95
C THR A 212 0.96 -14.71 -13.70
N ILE A 213 0.84 -15.39 -12.56
CA ILE A 213 -0.43 -16.00 -12.12
C ILE A 213 -1.54 -14.93 -12.00
N LEU A 214 -1.27 -13.79 -11.36
CA LEU A 214 -2.25 -12.70 -11.23
C LEU A 214 -2.66 -12.13 -12.59
N GLN A 215 -1.72 -12.03 -13.54
CA GLN A 215 -2.00 -11.57 -14.91
C GLN A 215 -3.02 -12.50 -15.60
N GLU A 216 -2.93 -13.80 -15.39
CA GLU A 216 -3.86 -14.80 -15.93
C GLU A 216 -5.23 -14.77 -15.21
N MET A 217 -5.24 -14.48 -13.90
CA MET A 217 -6.42 -14.56 -13.01
C MET A 217 -7.26 -13.28 -12.88
N ARG A 218 -7.35 -12.42 -13.91
CA ARG A 218 -8.17 -11.19 -13.96
C ARG A 218 -7.58 -9.89 -13.37
N ALA A 219 -6.30 -9.85 -12.98
CA ALA A 219 -5.62 -8.56 -12.73
C ALA A 219 -5.20 -7.83 -14.04
N GLY A 220 -5.44 -8.46 -15.20
CA GLY A 220 -5.40 -7.85 -16.52
C GLY A 220 -4.16 -7.00 -16.78
N GLY A 221 -4.36 -5.78 -17.28
CA GLY A 221 -3.28 -4.86 -17.64
C GLY A 221 -2.43 -4.38 -16.46
N GLN A 222 -2.95 -4.35 -15.22
CA GLN A 222 -2.23 -3.81 -14.07
C GLN A 222 -1.10 -4.75 -13.63
N ALA A 223 -1.38 -6.05 -13.47
CA ALA A 223 -0.34 -7.04 -13.15
C ALA A 223 0.75 -7.08 -14.24
N LYS A 224 0.34 -7.07 -15.51
CA LYS A 224 1.27 -7.01 -16.65
C LYS A 224 2.13 -5.75 -16.64
N TRP A 225 1.53 -4.60 -16.34
CA TRP A 225 2.24 -3.33 -16.24
C TRP A 225 3.24 -3.35 -15.07
N THR A 226 2.82 -3.84 -13.90
CA THR A 226 3.68 -3.96 -12.71
C THR A 226 4.86 -4.88 -12.99
N LEU A 227 4.61 -6.05 -13.59
CA LEU A 227 5.66 -6.98 -13.97
C LEU A 227 6.65 -6.35 -14.95
N LYS A 228 6.16 -5.71 -16.02
CA LYS A 228 7.01 -5.00 -16.98
C LYS A 228 7.90 -3.96 -16.28
N ARG A 229 7.33 -3.18 -15.37
CA ARG A 229 8.07 -2.16 -14.63
C ARG A 229 9.16 -2.76 -13.75
N LEU A 230 8.84 -3.85 -13.05
CA LEU A 230 9.82 -4.56 -12.24
C LEU A 230 10.93 -5.18 -13.09
N GLU A 231 10.63 -5.72 -14.27
CA GLU A 231 11.63 -6.22 -15.21
C GLU A 231 12.62 -5.15 -15.67
N GLU A 232 12.15 -3.93 -15.92
CA GLU A 232 13.01 -2.77 -16.24
C GLU A 232 13.96 -2.47 -15.07
N ILE A 233 13.45 -2.48 -13.84
CA ILE A 233 14.24 -2.22 -12.63
C ILE A 233 15.26 -3.35 -12.39
N TRP A 234 14.85 -4.61 -12.52
CA TRP A 234 15.75 -5.76 -12.38
C TRP A 234 16.84 -5.72 -13.45
N ARG A 235 16.48 -5.43 -14.72
CA ARG A 235 17.46 -5.27 -15.81
C ARG A 235 18.44 -4.14 -15.55
N GLY A 236 17.94 -2.98 -15.10
CA GLY A 236 18.78 -1.82 -14.76
C GLY A 236 19.76 -2.10 -13.62
N ARG A 237 19.43 -3.02 -12.71
CA ARG A 237 20.29 -3.40 -11.57
C ARG A 237 21.49 -4.28 -11.95
N TYR A 238 21.41 -5.07 -13.01
CA TYR A 238 22.60 -5.76 -13.52
C TYR A 238 23.66 -4.80 -14.07
N HIS A 239 23.28 -3.55 -14.39
CA HIS A 239 24.21 -2.50 -14.79
C HIS A 239 24.75 -1.66 -13.60
N LEU A 240 24.22 -1.87 -12.39
CA LEU A 240 24.58 -1.16 -11.15
C LEU A 240 25.57 -1.97 -10.29
N ASP A 241 26.43 -2.79 -10.91
CA ASP A 241 27.52 -3.52 -10.21
C ASP A 241 28.48 -2.61 -9.43
N THR A 242 28.38 -1.29 -9.64
CA THR A 242 29.11 -0.24 -8.92
C THR A 242 28.49 0.17 -7.58
N ALA A 243 27.27 -0.28 -7.24
CA ALA A 243 26.66 0.05 -5.95
C ALA A 243 27.36 -0.71 -4.81
N PRO A 244 27.70 -0.02 -3.70
CA PRO A 244 28.65 -0.49 -2.68
C PRO A 244 28.16 -1.70 -1.87
N ASP A 245 26.86 -1.87 -1.73
CA ASP A 245 26.26 -2.92 -0.91
C ASP A 245 24.82 -3.25 -1.36
N HIS A 246 24.27 -4.36 -0.85
CA HIS A 246 22.92 -4.81 -1.19
C HIS A 246 21.84 -3.81 -0.76
N CYS A 247 21.93 -3.25 0.45
CA CYS A 247 20.95 -2.29 0.98
C CYS A 247 20.78 -1.11 0.04
N THR A 248 21.90 -0.55 -0.43
CA THR A 248 21.89 0.55 -1.41
C THR A 248 21.18 0.14 -2.71
N ARG A 249 21.43 -1.08 -3.23
CA ARG A 249 20.74 -1.59 -4.44
C ARG A 249 19.24 -1.78 -4.23
N ARG A 250 18.81 -2.15 -3.02
CA ARG A 250 17.39 -2.27 -2.65
C ARG A 250 16.70 -0.92 -2.73
N TRP A 251 17.31 0.11 -2.14
CA TRP A 251 16.76 1.48 -2.12
C TRP A 251 16.75 2.15 -3.49
N ILE A 252 17.77 1.91 -4.32
CA ILE A 252 17.77 2.38 -5.71
C ILE A 252 16.61 1.76 -6.48
N GLY A 253 16.35 0.46 -6.32
CA GLY A 253 15.23 -0.21 -6.97
C GLY A 253 13.88 0.31 -6.52
N LEU A 254 13.71 0.50 -5.21
CA LEU A 254 12.49 1.09 -4.64
C LEU A 254 12.27 2.53 -5.13
N GLN A 255 13.30 3.37 -5.14
CA GLN A 255 13.21 4.73 -5.67
C GLN A 255 12.84 4.72 -7.17
N ALA A 256 13.50 3.89 -7.98
CA ALA A 256 13.21 3.79 -9.41
C ALA A 256 11.76 3.36 -9.70
N PHE A 257 11.19 2.51 -8.83
CA PHE A 257 9.77 2.19 -8.88
C PHE A 257 8.89 3.40 -8.55
N LEU A 258 9.16 4.06 -7.41
CA LEU A 258 8.36 5.17 -6.88
C LEU A 258 8.42 6.45 -7.73
N ASP A 259 9.51 6.71 -8.44
CA ASP A 259 9.67 7.87 -9.32
C ASP A 259 8.77 7.82 -10.56
N GLY A 260 8.22 6.64 -10.90
CA GLY A 260 7.45 6.44 -12.12
C GLY A 260 8.27 6.69 -13.39
N ASN A 261 7.58 6.90 -14.52
CA ASN A 261 8.21 7.17 -15.83
C ASN A 261 8.64 8.64 -16.01
N ASN A 262 9.05 9.36 -14.97
CA ASN A 262 9.54 10.75 -15.08
C ASN A 262 10.92 10.87 -15.76
N ARG A 263 11.23 9.99 -16.71
CA ARG A 263 12.36 10.06 -17.63
C ARG A 263 11.82 10.18 -19.06
N ASP A 264 11.10 11.28 -19.32
CA ASP A 264 10.92 11.85 -20.65
C ASP A 264 11.16 13.37 -20.56
#